data_AF-A0A9W8NAU6-F1
#
_entry.id   AF-A0A9W8NAU6-F1
#
_cell.length_a   1.000
_cell.length_b   1.000
_cell.length_c   1.000
_cell.angle_alpha   90.00
_cell.angle_beta   90.00
_cell.angle_gamma   90.00
#
_symmetry.space_group_name_H-M   'P 1'
#
loop_
_entity.id
_entity.type
_entity.pdbx_description
1 polymer ?
#
loop_
_entity_poly.entity_id
_entity_poly.type
_entity_poly.pdbx_seq_one_letter_code
_entity_poly.pdbx_strand_id
1 'polypeptide(L)'
;MKDIATTRNNAVIAYNSAIELLHQADLDKAYFSKQEEAYSDENANKIEDLRLPSILLWLRRTRDSYALETMRLINHANRSIYYWGLLQKDDDFFSPGPLSNWQNLSQDLQSLDQRFENAMSTFAGSAKSHWPVSGRQGAVYKLSPGQIFTLQTPFKSAVTGETYYSIVITLSPGVTDKSGDLPIFSGRANIRLDLVRLWLIGATVSADQTGAKPITVVLTQLGKETMQNEYRESFDFQHDAVTIPFQFDTDGVESLSDCSEARVLNQQLLGDYYVGNGSPQNSSIAAIGPWSNWSIEVRSSENKNLDMSTLTEAYMEFGGYCSPFRVARLSHALGNRDFRE
;
A
#
# COMPACT_ATOMS: atom_id res chain seq x y z
N MET A 1 10.37 12.86 -19.17
CA MET A 1 11.09 13.90 -18.41
C MET A 1 10.17 14.94 -17.76
N LYS A 2 9.11 15.44 -18.43
CA LYS A 2 8.11 16.36 -17.81
C LYS A 2 7.37 15.76 -16.59
N ASP A 3 7.18 14.45 -16.53
CA ASP A 3 6.31 13.78 -15.55
C ASP A 3 6.91 13.65 -14.14
N ILE A 4 8.23 13.45 -14.06
CA ILE A 4 8.97 13.34 -12.79
C ILE A 4 9.05 14.72 -12.10
N ALA A 5 9.20 15.79 -12.88
CA ALA A 5 9.22 17.15 -12.35
C ALA A 5 7.86 17.55 -11.75
N THR A 6 6.76 17.18 -12.40
CA THR A 6 5.39 17.40 -11.89
C THR A 6 5.16 16.62 -10.60
N THR A 7 5.58 15.35 -10.55
CA THR A 7 5.46 14.50 -9.35
C THR A 7 6.24 15.08 -8.17
N ARG A 8 7.48 15.53 -8.40
CA ARG A 8 8.29 16.18 -7.38
C ARG A 8 7.65 17.47 -6.86
N ASN A 9 7.12 18.30 -7.76
CA ASN A 9 6.48 19.55 -7.38
C ASN A 9 5.21 19.32 -6.55
N ASN A 10 4.41 18.30 -6.89
CA ASN A 10 3.24 17.93 -6.10
C ASN A 10 3.63 17.45 -4.68
N ALA A 11 4.72 16.68 -4.57
CA ALA A 11 5.24 16.27 -3.26
C ALA A 11 5.72 17.46 -2.41
N VAL A 12 6.39 18.44 -3.03
CA VAL A 12 6.81 19.68 -2.34
C VAL A 12 5.60 20.50 -1.87
N ILE A 13 4.53 20.58 -2.68
CA ILE A 13 3.29 21.26 -2.29
C ILE A 13 2.64 20.57 -1.10
N ALA A 14 2.55 19.23 -1.11
CA ALA A 14 1.99 18.45 -0.01
C ALA A 14 2.81 18.57 1.28
N TYR A 15 4.14 18.63 1.17
CA TYR A 15 5.02 18.86 2.32
C TYR A 15 4.81 20.26 2.93
N ASN A 16 4.76 21.29 2.08
CA ASN A 16 4.57 22.66 2.54
C ASN A 16 3.20 22.85 3.20
N SER A 17 2.14 22.24 2.67
CA SER A 17 0.81 22.29 3.30
C SER A 17 0.78 21.55 4.64
N ALA A 18 1.50 20.44 4.77
CA ALA A 18 1.62 19.73 6.04
C ALA A 18 2.36 20.56 7.11
N ILE A 19 3.41 21.31 6.72
CA ILE A 19 4.09 22.24 7.63
C ILE A 19 3.17 23.38 8.07
N GLU A 20 2.41 23.98 7.14
CA GLU A 20 1.46 25.04 7.48
C GLU A 20 0.39 24.55 8.46
N LEU A 21 -0.13 23.34 8.25
CA LEU A 21 -1.08 22.72 9.17
C LEU A 21 -0.46 22.47 10.56
N LEU A 22 0.79 22.00 10.61
CA LEU A 22 1.51 21.80 11.87
C LEU A 22 1.72 23.13 12.61
N HIS A 23 2.10 24.18 11.88
CA HIS A 23 2.27 25.51 12.43
C HIS A 23 0.95 26.07 12.99
N GLN A 24 -0.15 25.88 12.25
CA GLN A 24 -1.47 26.28 12.71
C GLN A 24 -1.90 25.52 13.98
N ALA A 25 -1.61 24.23 14.06
CA ALA A 25 -1.89 23.42 15.26
C ALA A 25 -1.07 23.88 16.47
N ASP A 26 0.18 24.30 16.28
CA ASP A 26 1.03 24.84 17.36
C ASP A 26 0.53 26.20 17.85
N LEU A 27 0.12 27.08 16.93
CA LEU A 27 -0.53 28.35 17.27
C LEU A 27 -1.84 28.12 18.03
N ASP A 28 -2.65 27.15 17.61
CA ASP A 28 -3.88 26.77 18.30
C ASP A 28 -3.59 26.27 19.72
N LYS A 29 -2.57 25.42 19.88
CA LYS A 29 -2.14 24.92 21.20
C LYS A 29 -1.71 26.06 22.12
N ALA A 30 -0.91 27.00 21.62
CA ALA A 30 -0.47 28.16 22.39
C ALA A 30 -1.64 29.08 22.77
N TYR A 31 -2.60 29.27 21.85
CA TYR A 31 -3.83 30.01 22.11
C TYR A 31 -4.65 29.35 23.21
N PHE A 32 -4.84 28.02 23.15
CA PHE A 32 -5.60 27.27 24.14
C PHE A 32 -4.93 27.25 25.52
N SER A 33 -3.60 27.11 25.56
CA SER A 33 -2.85 27.14 26.82
C SER A 33 -3.03 28.49 27.54
N LYS A 34 -3.00 29.59 26.78
CA LYS A 34 -3.29 30.93 27.31
C LYS A 34 -4.75 31.08 27.75
N GLN A 35 -5.68 30.46 27.04
CA GLN A 35 -7.09 30.47 27.40
C GLN A 35 -7.32 29.70 28.71
N GLU A 36 -6.67 28.55 28.87
CA GLU A 36 -6.71 27.70 30.07
C GLU A 36 -6.15 28.44 31.30
N GLU A 37 -4.99 29.11 31.17
CA GLU A 37 -4.42 29.98 32.21
C GLU A 37 -5.39 31.10 32.59
N ALA A 38 -6.00 31.77 31.61
CA ALA A 38 -6.97 32.85 31.85
C ALA A 38 -8.26 32.36 32.53
N TYR A 39 -8.67 31.10 32.34
CA TYR A 39 -9.85 30.52 32.99
C TYR A 39 -9.57 29.93 34.38
N SER A 40 -8.34 29.49 34.64
CA SER A 40 -7.92 28.92 35.93
C SER A 40 -7.97 29.95 37.07
N ASP A 41 -7.59 31.20 36.79
CA ASP A 41 -7.40 32.20 37.85
C ASP A 41 -8.61 33.12 38.10
N GLU A 42 -9.50 33.33 37.11
CA GLU A 42 -10.52 34.39 37.20
C GLU A 42 -11.98 33.93 37.31
N ASN A 43 -12.30 32.63 37.11
CA ASN A 43 -13.71 32.20 36.96
C ASN A 43 -14.14 30.92 37.70
N ALA A 44 -13.33 30.31 38.55
CA ALA A 44 -13.75 29.12 39.32
C ALA A 44 -15.04 29.33 40.15
N ASN A 45 -15.37 30.58 40.51
CA ASN A 45 -16.59 30.96 41.24
C ASN A 45 -17.72 31.58 40.38
N LYS A 46 -17.60 31.60 39.04
CA LYS A 46 -18.59 32.21 38.11
C LYS A 46 -19.20 31.22 37.11
N ILE A 47 -18.89 29.93 37.22
CA ILE A 47 -19.44 28.84 36.38
C ILE A 47 -20.87 28.47 36.85
N GLU A 48 -21.69 29.45 37.18
CA GLU A 48 -23.14 29.27 37.35
C GLU A 48 -23.94 29.87 36.19
N ASP A 49 -23.31 30.64 35.30
CA ASP A 49 -24.00 31.31 34.20
C ASP A 49 -23.52 30.77 32.84
N LEU A 50 -24.33 29.91 32.21
CA LEU A 50 -24.18 29.37 30.83
C LEU A 50 -24.17 30.47 29.73
N ARG A 51 -24.09 31.75 30.12
CA ARG A 51 -24.10 32.93 29.25
C ARG A 51 -22.71 33.50 28.96
N LEU A 52 -21.65 32.92 29.51
CA LEU A 52 -20.29 33.36 29.23
C LEU A 52 -19.94 33.07 27.75
N PRO A 53 -19.66 34.10 26.92
CA PRO A 53 -19.34 33.91 25.50
C PRO A 53 -18.19 32.94 25.26
N SER A 54 -17.25 32.84 26.21
CA SER A 54 -16.15 31.88 26.20
C SER A 54 -16.59 30.42 26.20
N ILE A 55 -17.51 30.04 27.09
CA ILE A 55 -18.03 28.67 27.20
C ILE A 55 -18.80 28.32 25.91
N LEU A 56 -19.59 29.25 25.39
CA LEU A 56 -20.31 29.07 24.12
C LEU A 56 -19.36 28.94 22.93
N LEU A 57 -18.29 29.74 22.88
CA LEU A 57 -17.26 29.64 21.84
C LEU A 57 -16.50 28.31 21.92
N TRP A 58 -16.13 27.88 23.12
CA TRP A 58 -15.50 26.58 23.36
C TRP A 58 -16.42 25.43 22.92
N LEU A 59 -17.69 25.40 23.34
CA LEU A 59 -18.66 24.39 22.93
C LEU A 59 -18.85 24.33 21.42
N ARG A 60 -18.93 25.49 20.75
CA ARG A 60 -19.02 25.57 19.28
C ARG A 60 -17.78 24.99 18.62
N ARG A 61 -16.58 25.40 19.06
CA ARG A 61 -15.32 24.89 18.52
C ARG A 61 -15.22 23.38 18.71
N THR A 62 -15.53 22.86 19.90
CA THR A 62 -15.54 21.43 20.19
C THR A 62 -16.50 20.67 19.27
N ARG A 63 -17.73 21.15 19.11
CA ARG A 63 -18.71 20.57 18.16
C ARG A 63 -18.18 20.57 16.74
N ASP A 64 -17.64 21.70 16.29
CA ASP A 64 -17.15 21.88 14.92
C ASP A 64 -15.93 20.98 14.65
N SER A 65 -15.04 20.81 15.63
CA SER A 65 -13.93 19.85 15.58
C SER A 65 -14.42 18.41 15.48
N TYR A 66 -15.42 18.00 16.27
CA TYR A 66 -15.99 16.65 16.18
C TYR A 66 -16.70 16.40 14.85
N ALA A 67 -17.42 17.39 14.32
CA ALA A 67 -18.07 17.30 13.02
C ALA A 67 -17.03 17.11 11.90
N LEU A 68 -15.96 17.92 11.91
CA LEU A 68 -14.86 17.80 10.96
C LEU A 68 -14.18 16.43 11.03
N GLU A 69 -13.90 15.95 12.23
CA GLU A 69 -13.25 14.64 12.41
C GLU A 69 -14.15 13.50 11.95
N THR A 70 -15.46 13.58 12.24
CA THR A 70 -16.45 12.62 11.78
C THR A 70 -16.52 12.59 10.25
N MET A 71 -16.55 13.76 9.60
CA MET A 71 -16.51 13.85 8.13
C MET A 71 -15.25 13.20 7.54
N ARG A 72 -14.08 13.43 8.17
CA ARG A 72 -12.82 12.80 7.77
C ARG A 72 -12.87 11.29 7.91
N LEU A 73 -13.34 10.79 9.05
CA LEU A 73 -13.45 9.36 9.32
C LEU A 73 -14.40 8.66 8.35
N ILE A 74 -15.54 9.27 8.02
CA ILE A 74 -16.46 8.74 7.00
C ILE A 74 -15.78 8.66 5.64
N ASN A 75 -15.08 9.71 5.20
CA ASN A 75 -14.34 9.69 3.95
C ASN A 75 -13.22 8.64 3.94
N HIS A 76 -12.48 8.49 5.03
CA HIS A 76 -11.45 7.45 5.16
C HIS A 76 -12.05 6.05 5.10
N ALA A 77 -13.12 5.80 5.85
CA ALA A 77 -13.82 4.52 5.85
C ALA A 77 -14.38 4.19 4.46
N ASN A 78 -14.94 5.17 3.76
CA ASN A 78 -15.43 5.00 2.39
C ASN A 78 -14.30 4.55 1.45
N ARG A 79 -13.13 5.23 1.52
CA ARG A 79 -11.94 4.86 0.75
C ARG A 79 -11.42 3.47 1.11
N SER A 80 -11.43 3.09 2.39
CA SER A 80 -11.08 1.75 2.83
C SER A 80 -12.04 0.70 2.27
N ILE A 81 -13.36 0.92 2.29
CA ILE A 81 -14.35 0.02 1.71
C ILE A 81 -14.10 -0.19 0.21
N TYR A 82 -13.86 0.88 -0.54
CA TYR A 82 -13.54 0.79 -1.97
C TYR A 82 -12.26 -0.01 -2.21
N TYR A 83 -11.23 0.24 -1.40
CA TYR A 83 -9.97 -0.44 -1.56
C TYR A 83 -10.07 -1.93 -1.23
N TRP A 84 -10.72 -2.30 -0.13
CA TRP A 84 -10.93 -3.70 0.27
C TRP A 84 -11.85 -4.44 -0.70
N GLY A 85 -12.97 -3.81 -1.07
CA GLY A 85 -14.02 -4.41 -1.89
C GLY A 85 -13.77 -4.37 -3.40
N LEU A 86 -12.82 -3.55 -3.88
CA LEU A 86 -12.64 -3.23 -5.30
C LEU A 86 -13.98 -2.86 -5.97
N LEU A 87 -14.70 -1.95 -5.33
CA LEU A 87 -15.97 -1.41 -5.81
C LEU A 87 -15.72 -0.10 -6.57
N GLN A 88 -16.64 0.27 -7.47
CA GLN A 88 -16.58 1.59 -8.12
C GLN A 88 -16.50 2.69 -7.06
N LYS A 89 -15.54 3.59 -7.25
CA LYS A 89 -15.37 4.75 -6.40
C LYS A 89 -16.55 5.68 -6.68
N ASP A 90 -17.50 5.77 -5.75
CA ASP A 90 -18.37 6.94 -5.72
C ASP A 90 -17.58 8.11 -5.14
N ASP A 91 -18.05 9.32 -5.42
CA ASP A 91 -17.48 10.55 -4.90
C ASP A 91 -17.31 10.49 -3.37
N ASP A 92 -16.29 11.19 -2.87
CA ASP A 92 -16.11 11.36 -1.44
C ASP A 92 -17.40 11.98 -0.85
N PHE A 93 -17.89 11.46 0.28
CA PHE A 93 -19.12 11.98 0.94
C PHE A 93 -19.04 13.48 1.19
N PHE A 94 -17.83 13.96 1.51
CA PHE A 94 -17.58 15.37 1.76
C PHE A 94 -16.41 15.88 0.91
N SER A 95 -16.70 16.91 0.11
CA SER A 95 -15.69 17.75 -0.54
C SER A 95 -15.31 18.94 0.35
N PRO A 96 -14.19 19.64 0.08
CA PRO A 96 -13.84 20.87 0.81
C PRO A 96 -15.04 21.84 0.82
N GLY A 97 -15.50 22.22 2.01
CA GLY A 97 -16.77 22.91 2.16
C GLY A 97 -17.18 23.13 3.61
N PRO A 98 -18.40 23.62 3.84
CA PRO A 98 -18.93 23.83 5.18
C PRO A 98 -19.04 22.51 5.95
N LEU A 99 -18.98 22.58 7.28
CA LEU A 99 -19.17 21.42 8.14
C LEU A 99 -20.60 20.87 7.99
N SER A 100 -20.70 19.55 7.92
CA SER A 100 -21.97 18.86 7.92
C SER A 100 -22.65 18.93 9.29
N ASN A 101 -23.97 19.08 9.28
CA ASN A 101 -24.78 18.98 10.49
C ASN A 101 -24.92 17.51 10.91
N TRP A 102 -25.43 17.28 12.12
CA TRP A 102 -25.56 15.93 12.67
C TRP A 102 -26.54 15.05 11.88
N GLN A 103 -27.61 15.63 11.32
CA GLN A 103 -28.59 14.86 10.53
C GLN A 103 -27.96 14.28 9.28
N ASN A 104 -27.19 15.10 8.55
CA ASN A 104 -26.47 14.69 7.36
C ASN A 104 -25.41 13.64 7.72
N LEU A 105 -24.59 13.91 8.76
CA LEU A 105 -23.59 12.94 9.22
C LEU A 105 -24.20 11.59 9.58
N SER A 106 -25.37 11.58 10.21
CA SER A 106 -26.09 10.34 10.56
C SER A 106 -26.60 9.60 9.32
N GLN A 107 -27.06 10.33 8.29
CA GLN A 107 -27.50 9.72 7.03
C GLN A 107 -26.32 9.17 6.23
N ASP A 108 -25.21 9.90 6.18
CA ASP A 108 -23.98 9.49 5.52
C ASP A 108 -23.39 8.24 6.17
N LEU A 109 -23.45 8.15 7.50
CA LEU A 109 -23.04 6.94 8.23
C LEU A 109 -23.93 5.72 7.89
N GLN A 110 -25.25 5.88 7.80
CA GLN A 110 -26.14 4.78 7.37
C GLN A 110 -25.86 4.31 5.94
N SER A 111 -25.57 5.25 5.04
CA SER A 111 -25.15 4.96 3.67
C SER A 111 -23.82 4.20 3.63
N LEU A 112 -22.86 4.63 4.46
CA LEU A 112 -21.56 3.96 4.61
C LEU A 112 -21.73 2.51 5.12
N ASP A 113 -22.58 2.29 6.14
CA ASP A 113 -22.86 0.95 6.66
C ASP A 113 -23.46 0.04 5.58
N GLN A 114 -24.43 0.55 4.80
CA GLN A 114 -25.01 -0.22 3.69
C GLN A 114 -23.96 -0.56 2.61
N ARG A 115 -23.04 0.36 2.31
CA ARG A 115 -21.92 0.12 1.38
C ARG A 115 -20.97 -0.95 1.92
N PHE A 116 -20.66 -0.90 3.21
CA PHE A 116 -19.83 -1.90 3.87
C PHE A 116 -20.44 -3.30 3.78
N GLU A 117 -21.73 -3.44 4.11
CA GLU A 117 -22.44 -4.73 4.03
C GLU A 117 -22.45 -5.28 2.59
N ASN A 118 -22.67 -4.42 1.59
CA ASN A 118 -22.61 -4.82 0.18
C ASN A 118 -21.20 -5.29 -0.24
N ALA A 119 -20.16 -4.56 0.19
CA ALA A 119 -18.77 -4.91 -0.06
C ALA A 119 -18.42 -6.26 0.60
N MET A 120 -18.84 -6.46 1.84
CA MET A 120 -18.60 -7.68 2.60
C MET A 120 -19.32 -8.88 1.97
N SER A 121 -20.57 -8.72 1.56
CA SER A 121 -21.33 -9.75 0.84
C SER A 121 -20.63 -10.16 -0.46
N THR A 122 -20.11 -9.19 -1.22
CA THR A 122 -19.36 -9.44 -2.46
C THR A 122 -18.06 -10.19 -2.16
N PHE A 123 -17.31 -9.72 -1.16
CA PHE A 123 -16.04 -10.30 -0.75
C PHE A 123 -16.18 -11.73 -0.18
N ALA A 124 -17.24 -12.00 0.57
CA ALA A 124 -17.57 -13.33 1.10
C ALA A 124 -18.04 -14.30 0.00
N GLY A 125 -18.67 -13.78 -1.07
CA GLY A 125 -19.12 -14.57 -2.23
C GLY A 125 -18.00 -15.05 -3.16
N SER A 126 -16.74 -14.77 -2.81
CA SER A 126 -15.57 -15.04 -3.63
C SER A 126 -14.58 -15.97 -2.95
N ALA A 127 -14.37 -17.14 -3.56
CA ALA A 127 -13.38 -18.10 -3.10
C ALA A 127 -11.97 -17.52 -3.26
N LYS A 128 -11.26 -17.36 -2.13
CA LYS A 128 -9.87 -16.89 -2.12
C LYS A 128 -8.92 -18.07 -2.20
N SER A 129 -7.84 -17.88 -2.92
CA SER A 129 -6.69 -18.77 -2.91
C SER A 129 -5.46 -18.05 -2.40
N HIS A 130 -4.67 -18.74 -1.58
CA HIS A 130 -3.33 -18.32 -1.19
C HIS A 130 -2.30 -18.98 -2.11
N TRP A 131 -1.26 -18.25 -2.49
CA TRP A 131 -0.22 -18.71 -3.38
C TRP A 131 1.12 -18.02 -3.06
N PRO A 132 2.29 -18.65 -3.32
CA PRO A 132 2.44 -20.03 -3.74
C PRO A 132 2.07 -21.02 -2.62
N VAL A 133 1.80 -22.27 -3.00
CA VAL A 133 1.71 -23.36 -2.01
C VAL A 133 3.07 -23.50 -1.32
N SER A 134 3.09 -23.74 -0.01
CA SER A 134 4.31 -23.91 0.79
C SER A 134 5.37 -24.76 0.07
N GLY A 135 6.61 -24.27 0.05
CA GLY A 135 7.75 -24.92 -0.62
C GLY A 135 7.76 -24.80 -2.14
N ARG A 136 6.86 -24.02 -2.74
CA ARG A 136 6.91 -23.68 -4.18
C ARG A 136 7.31 -22.23 -4.39
N GLN A 137 7.90 -21.99 -5.56
CA GLN A 137 8.20 -20.65 -6.04
C GLN A 137 6.92 -19.89 -6.39
N GLY A 138 6.92 -18.60 -6.07
CA GLY A 138 5.89 -17.64 -6.41
C GLY A 138 5.82 -17.27 -7.90
N ALA A 139 5.09 -16.20 -8.19
CA ALA A 139 4.99 -15.62 -9.51
C ALA A 139 6.23 -14.78 -9.73
N VAL A 140 6.94 -15.03 -10.82
CA VAL A 140 8.26 -14.47 -11.04
C VAL A 140 8.26 -13.54 -12.24
N TYR A 141 8.65 -12.30 -12.00
CA TYR A 141 9.00 -11.33 -13.02
C TYR A 141 10.52 -11.33 -13.22
N LYS A 142 10.96 -11.58 -14.46
CA LYS A 142 12.38 -11.50 -14.83
C LYS A 142 12.70 -10.07 -15.25
N LEU A 143 13.73 -9.48 -14.64
CA LEU A 143 14.23 -8.17 -15.08
C LEU A 143 14.80 -8.28 -16.50
N SER A 144 14.46 -7.31 -17.35
CA SER A 144 14.99 -7.21 -18.72
C SER A 144 16.49 -6.89 -18.73
N PRO A 145 17.21 -7.17 -19.83
CA PRO A 145 18.64 -6.88 -19.93
C PRO A 145 19.01 -5.41 -19.64
N GLY A 146 18.17 -4.45 -20.07
CA GLY A 146 18.39 -3.04 -19.76
C GLY A 146 18.20 -2.69 -18.28
N GLN A 147 17.29 -3.40 -17.59
CA GLN A 147 17.11 -3.27 -16.15
C GLN A 147 18.29 -3.88 -15.37
N ILE A 148 18.79 -5.05 -15.80
CA ILE A 148 20.02 -5.64 -15.25
C ILE A 148 21.20 -4.69 -15.41
N PHE A 149 21.42 -4.15 -16.61
CA PHE A 149 22.51 -3.20 -16.87
C PHE A 149 22.43 -1.96 -15.97
N THR A 150 21.22 -1.43 -15.74
CA THR A 150 21.02 -0.31 -14.82
C THR A 150 21.38 -0.70 -13.38
N LEU A 151 20.99 -1.90 -12.95
CA LEU A 151 21.26 -2.41 -11.61
C LEU A 151 22.73 -2.81 -11.39
N GLN A 152 23.50 -3.06 -12.46
CA GLN A 152 24.96 -3.21 -12.42
C GLN A 152 25.70 -1.88 -12.28
N THR A 153 25.04 -0.76 -12.60
CA THR A 153 25.67 0.56 -12.62
C THR A 153 25.59 1.22 -11.24
N PRO A 154 26.71 1.48 -10.56
CA PRO A 154 26.70 2.08 -9.24
C PRO A 154 26.37 3.58 -9.31
N PHE A 155 25.54 4.03 -8.38
CA PHE A 155 25.30 5.43 -8.07
C PHE A 155 26.05 5.83 -6.81
N LYS A 156 26.55 7.06 -6.77
CA LYS A 156 27.13 7.64 -5.55
C LYS A 156 26.22 8.75 -5.05
N SER A 157 25.70 8.60 -3.84
CA SER A 157 24.88 9.61 -3.20
C SER A 157 25.70 10.88 -2.99
N ALA A 158 25.21 12.01 -3.52
CA ALA A 158 25.86 13.30 -3.32
C ALA A 158 25.77 13.79 -1.86
N VAL A 159 24.79 13.28 -1.10
CA VAL A 159 24.53 13.70 0.29
C VAL A 159 25.34 12.86 1.27
N THR A 160 25.27 11.53 1.14
CA THR A 160 25.90 10.61 2.10
C THR A 160 27.27 10.11 1.62
N GLY A 161 27.62 10.33 0.35
CA GLY A 161 28.82 9.77 -0.27
C GLY A 161 28.75 8.26 -0.52
N GLU A 162 27.64 7.62 -0.16
CA GLU A 162 27.43 6.18 -0.22
C GLU A 162 27.24 5.68 -1.65
N THR A 163 27.81 4.51 -1.95
CA THR A 163 27.56 3.80 -3.20
C THR A 163 26.36 2.86 -3.07
N TYR A 164 25.41 2.97 -3.98
CA TYR A 164 24.23 2.12 -4.05
C TYR A 164 23.85 1.81 -5.50
N TYR A 165 23.10 0.74 -5.69
CA TYR A 165 22.57 0.30 -6.98
C TYR A 165 21.07 0.42 -6.93
N SER A 166 20.45 1.08 -7.92
CA SER A 166 19.02 1.32 -7.89
C SER A 166 18.38 1.29 -9.26
N ILE A 167 17.14 0.83 -9.28
CA ILE A 167 16.27 0.87 -10.44
C ILE A 167 14.82 1.03 -10.02
N VAL A 168 14.02 1.68 -10.87
CA VAL A 168 12.56 1.67 -10.76
C VAL A 168 11.98 0.81 -11.87
N ILE A 169 11.15 -0.16 -11.51
CA ILE A 169 10.40 -0.98 -12.46
C ILE A 169 8.90 -0.67 -12.34
N THR A 170 8.17 -0.79 -13.44
CA THR A 170 6.71 -0.62 -13.46
C THR A 170 6.07 -1.95 -13.76
N LEU A 171 5.18 -2.41 -12.88
CA LEU A 171 4.35 -3.58 -13.10
C LEU A 171 2.91 -3.15 -13.31
N SER A 172 2.36 -3.49 -14.47
CA SER A 172 0.96 -3.25 -14.81
C SER A 172 0.25 -4.58 -15.04
N PRO A 173 -1.09 -4.61 -14.89
CA PRO A 173 -1.87 -5.77 -15.30
C PRO A 173 -1.53 -6.18 -16.74
N GLY A 174 -1.25 -7.47 -16.93
CA GLY A 174 -0.86 -8.04 -18.23
C GLY A 174 0.64 -8.12 -18.49
N VAL A 175 1.51 -7.63 -17.60
CA VAL A 175 2.96 -7.86 -17.71
C VAL A 175 3.27 -9.37 -17.74
N THR A 176 4.20 -9.77 -18.61
CA THR A 176 4.51 -11.18 -18.86
C THR A 176 5.53 -11.74 -17.88
N ASP A 177 5.51 -13.06 -17.75
CA ASP A 177 6.38 -13.83 -16.86
C ASP A 177 7.80 -14.02 -17.42
N LYS A 178 8.59 -14.83 -16.70
CA LYS A 178 9.98 -15.12 -17.07
C LYS A 178 10.14 -15.75 -18.46
N SER A 179 9.12 -16.44 -19.00
CA SER A 179 9.19 -16.97 -20.37
C SER A 179 8.74 -15.93 -21.40
N GLY A 180 7.95 -14.94 -20.98
CA GLY A 180 7.43 -13.89 -21.84
C GLY A 180 6.13 -14.26 -22.53
N ASP A 181 5.60 -15.45 -22.27
CA ASP A 181 4.46 -16.02 -23.02
C ASP A 181 3.12 -15.71 -22.36
N LEU A 182 3.11 -15.62 -21.02
CA LEU A 182 1.89 -15.50 -20.23
C LEU A 182 1.99 -14.35 -19.23
N PRO A 183 0.87 -13.69 -18.88
CA PRO A 183 0.86 -12.73 -17.78
C PRO A 183 1.34 -13.38 -16.47
N ILE A 184 2.23 -12.73 -15.70
CA ILE A 184 2.81 -13.29 -14.45
C ILE A 184 1.77 -13.80 -13.45
N PHE A 185 0.63 -13.12 -13.39
CA PHE A 185 -0.47 -13.48 -12.50
C PHE A 185 -1.70 -13.97 -13.27
N SER A 186 -1.49 -14.70 -14.37
CA SER A 186 -2.58 -15.27 -15.16
C SER A 186 -3.59 -16.02 -14.27
N GLY A 187 -4.89 -15.78 -14.52
CA GLY A 187 -6.00 -16.36 -13.77
C GLY A 187 -6.30 -15.72 -12.41
N ARG A 188 -5.50 -14.75 -11.96
CA ARG A 188 -5.61 -14.15 -10.61
C ARG A 188 -6.15 -12.72 -10.67
N ALA A 189 -7.26 -12.49 -9.99
CA ALA A 189 -7.86 -11.20 -9.69
C ALA A 189 -7.62 -10.81 -8.23
N ASN A 190 -7.85 -9.54 -7.89
CA ASN A 190 -7.75 -8.99 -6.53
C ASN A 190 -6.50 -9.50 -5.79
N ILE A 191 -5.34 -9.31 -6.40
CA ILE A 191 -4.07 -9.86 -5.87
C ILE A 191 -3.61 -8.99 -4.72
N ARG A 192 -3.43 -9.62 -3.56
CA ARG A 192 -3.05 -9.01 -2.28
C ARG A 192 -1.76 -9.65 -1.81
N LEU A 193 -0.68 -8.89 -1.80
CA LEU A 193 0.65 -9.43 -1.52
C LEU A 193 0.86 -9.69 -0.04
N ASP A 194 1.46 -10.83 0.28
CA ASP A 194 2.06 -11.11 1.59
C ASP A 194 3.58 -11.34 1.51
N LEU A 195 4.11 -11.40 0.29
CA LEU A 195 5.49 -11.73 0.01
C LEU A 195 5.99 -11.02 -1.25
N VAL A 196 7.16 -10.40 -1.14
CA VAL A 196 7.89 -9.81 -2.29
C VAL A 196 9.38 -9.99 -2.10
N ARG A 197 10.04 -10.72 -2.99
CA ARG A 197 11.47 -11.03 -2.92
C ARG A 197 12.17 -10.58 -4.19
N LEU A 198 13.47 -10.28 -4.08
CA LEU A 198 14.33 -10.03 -5.23
C LEU A 198 15.57 -10.91 -5.16
N TRP A 199 15.65 -11.84 -6.09
CA TRP A 199 16.80 -12.72 -6.27
C TRP A 199 17.80 -12.09 -7.24
N LEU A 200 19.06 -11.99 -6.84
CA LEU A 200 20.15 -11.40 -7.62
C LEU A 200 21.20 -12.46 -7.95
N ILE A 201 21.11 -13.04 -9.14
CA ILE A 201 21.96 -14.16 -9.56
C ILE A 201 23.27 -13.62 -10.12
N GLY A 202 24.39 -14.10 -9.59
CA GLY A 202 25.73 -13.67 -9.98
C GLY A 202 26.25 -12.44 -9.22
N ALA A 203 25.41 -11.77 -8.42
CA ALA A 203 25.90 -10.76 -7.47
C ALA A 203 26.71 -11.46 -6.36
N THR A 204 27.79 -10.82 -5.90
CA THR A 204 28.65 -11.40 -4.85
C THR A 204 28.84 -10.46 -3.68
N VAL A 205 28.99 -11.04 -2.48
CA VAL A 205 29.34 -10.33 -1.25
C VAL A 205 30.36 -11.15 -0.46
N SER A 206 31.05 -10.50 0.47
CA SER A 206 31.88 -11.21 1.45
C SER A 206 31.03 -11.92 2.49
N ALA A 207 31.52 -13.09 2.93
CA ALA A 207 30.92 -13.80 4.04
C ALA A 207 30.89 -12.94 5.32
N ASP A 208 29.83 -13.09 6.09
CA ASP A 208 29.67 -12.51 7.41
C ASP A 208 30.41 -13.34 8.48
N GLN A 209 30.17 -13.04 9.76
CA GLN A 209 30.82 -13.74 10.88
C GLN A 209 30.36 -15.20 11.04
N THR A 210 29.21 -15.55 10.48
CA THR A 210 28.63 -16.90 10.50
C THR A 210 29.04 -17.74 9.29
N GLY A 211 29.66 -17.12 8.29
CA GLY A 211 30.05 -17.74 7.03
C GLY A 211 29.01 -17.60 5.92
N ALA A 212 27.82 -17.07 6.21
CA ALA A 212 26.78 -16.78 5.23
C ALA A 212 27.20 -15.60 4.33
N LYS A 213 26.68 -15.52 3.11
CA LYS A 213 26.93 -14.43 2.17
C LYS A 213 25.65 -13.63 1.93
N PRO A 214 25.21 -12.84 2.93
CA PRO A 214 23.91 -12.17 2.89
C PRO A 214 23.91 -10.99 1.92
N ILE A 215 22.93 -10.95 1.02
CA ILE A 215 22.53 -9.72 0.34
C ILE A 215 21.25 -9.17 0.97
N THR A 216 21.29 -7.89 1.37
CA THR A 216 20.13 -7.09 1.76
C THR A 216 19.71 -6.19 0.59
N VAL A 217 18.43 -6.29 0.22
CA VAL A 217 17.75 -5.48 -0.79
C VAL A 217 16.64 -4.70 -0.11
N VAL A 218 16.49 -3.42 -0.47
CA VAL A 218 15.37 -2.57 -0.08
C VAL A 218 14.42 -2.45 -1.26
N LEU A 219 13.21 -3.01 -1.11
CA LEU A 219 12.13 -2.93 -2.10
C LEU A 219 11.14 -1.86 -1.63
N THR A 220 10.78 -0.92 -2.49
CA THR A 220 9.78 0.10 -2.14
C THR A 220 8.70 0.18 -3.22
N GLN A 221 7.47 -0.13 -2.85
CA GLN A 221 6.31 0.16 -3.70
C GLN A 221 5.96 1.65 -3.56
N LEU A 222 5.91 2.38 -4.66
CA LEU A 222 5.79 3.86 -4.65
C LEU A 222 4.35 4.39 -4.46
N GLY A 223 3.40 3.53 -4.11
CA GLY A 223 2.09 3.94 -3.61
C GLY A 223 0.99 4.15 -4.65
N LYS A 224 1.32 4.37 -5.93
CA LYS A 224 0.33 4.38 -7.01
C LYS A 224 0.11 2.97 -7.54
N GLU A 225 -1.09 2.42 -7.41
CA GLU A 225 -1.38 1.05 -7.81
C GLU A 225 -2.68 0.91 -8.62
N THR A 226 -2.74 -0.12 -9.47
CA THR A 226 -3.93 -0.46 -10.26
C THR A 226 -4.35 -1.90 -9.96
N MET A 227 -5.43 -2.13 -9.25
CA MET A 227 -5.93 -3.47 -8.95
C MET A 227 -7.07 -3.88 -9.88
N GLN A 228 -7.16 -5.17 -10.20
CA GLN A 228 -8.27 -5.71 -10.98
C GLN A 228 -9.21 -6.53 -10.11
N ASN A 229 -10.52 -6.30 -10.22
CA ASN A 229 -11.50 -7.19 -9.61
C ASN A 229 -11.69 -8.47 -10.44
N GLU A 230 -12.61 -9.33 -10.00
CA GLU A 230 -12.88 -10.63 -10.63
C GLU A 230 -13.47 -10.51 -12.04
N TYR A 231 -14.02 -9.35 -12.39
CA TYR A 231 -14.57 -9.05 -13.72
C TYR A 231 -13.56 -8.36 -14.64
N ARG A 232 -12.29 -8.24 -14.22
CA ARG A 232 -11.19 -7.52 -14.93
C ARG A 232 -11.39 -6.01 -15.00
N GLU A 233 -12.25 -5.45 -14.16
CA GLU A 233 -12.37 -4.01 -14.01
C GLU A 233 -11.17 -3.51 -13.21
N SER A 234 -10.52 -2.46 -13.70
CA SER A 234 -9.35 -1.86 -13.08
C SER A 234 -9.74 -0.72 -12.15
N PHE A 235 -9.10 -0.66 -10.98
CA PHE A 235 -9.29 0.35 -9.95
C PHE A 235 -7.94 0.94 -9.58
N ASP A 236 -7.82 2.27 -9.67
CA ASP A 236 -6.60 2.99 -9.34
C ASP A 236 -6.64 3.51 -7.90
N PHE A 237 -5.54 3.31 -7.18
CA PHE A 237 -5.37 3.75 -5.80
C PHE A 237 -4.05 4.50 -5.63
N GLN A 238 -4.02 5.32 -4.58
CA GLN A 238 -2.82 6.00 -4.13
C GLN A 238 -2.73 5.88 -2.60
N HIS A 239 -1.58 5.42 -2.14
CA HIS A 239 -1.22 5.33 -0.73
C HIS A 239 0.25 5.76 -0.54
N ASP A 240 0.70 5.83 0.71
CA ASP A 240 2.09 6.15 1.02
C ASP A 240 3.03 5.02 0.59
N ALA A 241 4.29 5.34 0.29
CA ALA A 241 5.25 4.34 -0.15
C ALA A 241 5.46 3.25 0.93
N VAL A 242 5.50 1.99 0.51
CA VAL A 242 5.70 0.83 1.39
C VAL A 242 7.08 0.25 1.15
N THR A 243 7.95 0.34 2.15
CA THR A 243 9.32 -0.17 2.10
C THR A 243 9.40 -1.54 2.78
N ILE A 244 9.98 -2.51 2.06
CA ILE A 244 10.07 -3.92 2.42
C ILE A 244 11.54 -4.34 2.32
N PRO A 245 12.22 -4.60 3.44
CA PRO A 245 13.55 -5.19 3.40
C PRO A 245 13.47 -6.67 3.05
N PHE A 246 14.37 -7.13 2.19
CA PHE A 246 14.53 -8.53 1.84
C PHE A 246 16.00 -8.92 1.97
N GLN A 247 16.26 -10.05 2.61
CA GLN A 247 17.61 -10.57 2.81
C GLN A 247 17.66 -12.05 2.45
N PHE A 248 18.68 -12.44 1.69
CA PHE A 248 18.93 -13.83 1.33
C PHE A 248 20.41 -14.16 1.28
N ASP A 249 20.74 -15.43 1.48
CA ASP A 249 22.08 -15.96 1.30
C ASP A 249 22.35 -16.29 -0.17
N THR A 250 23.41 -15.68 -0.72
CA THR A 250 23.83 -15.87 -2.12
C THR A 250 24.63 -17.15 -2.35
N ASP A 251 25.09 -17.82 -1.30
CA ASP A 251 25.97 -18.97 -1.45
C ASP A 251 25.27 -20.12 -2.19
N GLY A 252 25.82 -20.56 -3.33
CA GLY A 252 25.23 -21.61 -4.15
C GLY A 252 23.89 -21.24 -4.82
N VAL A 253 23.63 -19.95 -5.04
CA VAL A 253 22.52 -19.47 -5.88
C VAL A 253 23.05 -19.19 -7.29
N GLU A 254 22.97 -20.19 -8.16
CA GLU A 254 23.48 -20.10 -9.55
C GLU A 254 22.34 -19.89 -10.56
N SER A 255 21.12 -20.26 -10.18
CA SER A 255 19.95 -20.25 -11.05
C SER A 255 18.66 -19.97 -10.27
N LEU A 256 17.58 -19.69 -11.01
CA LEU A 256 16.26 -19.47 -10.41
C LEU A 256 15.74 -20.67 -9.61
N SER A 257 16.18 -21.90 -9.92
CA SER A 257 15.80 -23.10 -9.15
C SER A 257 16.43 -23.17 -7.76
N ASP A 258 17.54 -22.46 -7.55
CA ASP A 258 18.23 -22.41 -6.24
C ASP A 258 17.61 -21.37 -5.30
N CYS A 259 16.81 -20.46 -5.88
CA CYS A 259 16.06 -19.42 -5.18
C CYS A 259 14.89 -20.06 -4.43
N SER A 260 15.11 -20.36 -3.15
CA SER A 260 14.15 -21.04 -2.28
C SER A 260 14.03 -20.35 -0.92
N GLU A 261 12.93 -20.62 -0.22
CA GLU A 261 12.67 -20.09 1.11
C GLU A 261 13.78 -20.42 2.13
N ALA A 262 14.47 -21.54 1.97
CA ALA A 262 15.59 -21.94 2.83
C ALA A 262 16.80 -20.99 2.75
N ARG A 263 16.89 -20.17 1.69
CA ARG A 263 17.94 -19.15 1.52
C ARG A 263 17.57 -17.80 2.12
N VAL A 264 16.30 -17.61 2.49
CA VAL A 264 15.81 -16.33 3.01
C VAL A 264 16.26 -16.17 4.45
N LEU A 265 16.86 -15.02 4.76
CA LEU A 265 17.48 -14.74 6.06
C LEU A 265 16.60 -13.87 6.96
N ASN A 266 15.55 -13.26 6.41
CA ASN A 266 14.59 -12.46 7.17
C ASN A 266 13.14 -12.81 6.84
N GLN A 267 12.27 -12.71 7.86
CA GLN A 267 10.84 -12.90 7.65
C GLN A 267 10.21 -11.59 7.16
N GLN A 268 9.39 -11.68 6.12
CA GLN A 268 8.50 -10.60 5.73
C GLN A 268 7.16 -10.78 6.42
N LEU A 269 6.73 -9.73 7.11
CA LEU A 269 5.46 -9.67 7.81
C LEU A 269 4.45 -8.85 7.00
N LEU A 270 4.62 -8.77 5.68
CA LEU A 270 3.72 -7.99 4.82
C LEU A 270 2.29 -8.46 5.04
N GLY A 271 2.06 -9.77 5.01
CA GLY A 271 0.76 -10.37 5.36
C GLY A 271 0.32 -10.16 6.81
N ASP A 272 1.22 -10.11 7.79
CA ASP A 272 0.88 -9.99 9.22
C ASP A 272 0.48 -8.57 9.66
N TYR A 273 0.95 -7.53 8.97
CA TYR A 273 0.40 -6.18 9.12
C TYR A 273 -1.05 -6.08 8.63
N TYR A 274 -1.49 -7.04 7.81
CA TYR A 274 -2.79 -7.06 7.15
C TYR A 274 -3.72 -8.18 7.67
N VAL A 275 -3.16 -9.28 8.19
CA VAL A 275 -3.83 -10.53 8.58
C VAL A 275 -2.98 -11.18 9.69
N GLY A 276 -2.80 -10.48 10.81
CA GLY A 276 -1.84 -10.88 11.86
C GLY A 276 -2.03 -12.32 12.33
N ASN A 277 -1.01 -13.17 12.10
CA ASN A 277 -0.88 -14.53 12.66
C ASN A 277 -2.18 -15.37 12.62
N GLY A 278 -3.06 -15.14 11.64
CA GLY A 278 -4.43 -15.66 11.63
C GLY A 278 -5.45 -14.69 11.05
N SER A 279 -6.74 -15.07 11.12
CA SER A 279 -7.87 -14.36 10.47
C SER A 279 -7.86 -12.83 10.68
N PRO A 280 -8.32 -12.05 9.69
CA PRO A 280 -8.39 -10.58 9.78
C PRO A 280 -9.01 -10.10 11.09
N GLN A 281 -8.36 -9.15 11.75
CA GLN A 281 -8.86 -8.49 12.97
C GLN A 281 -9.39 -7.10 12.65
N ASN A 282 -10.10 -6.46 13.58
CA ASN A 282 -10.72 -5.14 13.36
C ASN A 282 -9.73 -4.02 12.99
N SER A 283 -8.43 -4.20 13.23
CA SER A 283 -7.36 -3.25 12.87
C SER A 283 -6.57 -3.65 11.61
N SER A 284 -6.99 -4.71 10.91
CA SER A 284 -6.35 -5.17 9.68
C SER A 284 -6.42 -4.10 8.60
N ILE A 285 -5.28 -3.74 8.02
CA ILE A 285 -5.20 -2.89 6.83
C ILE A 285 -5.30 -3.82 5.59
N ALA A 286 -5.74 -3.32 4.44
CA ALA A 286 -5.71 -4.13 3.22
C ALA A 286 -4.28 -4.21 2.68
N ALA A 287 -3.88 -5.41 2.27
CA ALA A 287 -2.58 -5.61 1.65
C ALA A 287 -2.48 -4.96 0.28
N ILE A 288 -1.27 -4.51 -0.05
CA ILE A 288 -0.92 -3.88 -1.32
C ILE A 288 -0.99 -4.86 -2.48
N GLY A 289 -1.26 -4.34 -3.68
CA GLY A 289 -1.17 -5.10 -4.92
C GLY A 289 0.24 -5.09 -5.55
N PRO A 290 0.54 -6.01 -6.47
CA PRO A 290 1.82 -6.00 -7.21
C PRO A 290 1.91 -4.90 -8.26
N TRP A 291 0.78 -4.31 -8.65
CA TRP A 291 0.62 -3.47 -9.83
C TRP A 291 1.00 -2.02 -9.57
N SER A 292 2.29 -1.77 -9.39
CA SER A 292 2.80 -0.44 -9.04
C SER A 292 4.18 -0.19 -9.65
N ASN A 293 4.72 0.99 -9.36
CA ASN A 293 6.13 1.26 -9.51
C ASN A 293 6.87 0.73 -8.28
N TRP A 294 7.87 -0.11 -8.52
CA TRP A 294 8.74 -0.67 -7.50
C TRP A 294 10.13 -0.09 -7.65
N SER A 295 10.60 0.61 -6.62
CA SER A 295 11.99 1.00 -6.48
C SER A 295 12.75 -0.13 -5.81
N ILE A 296 13.84 -0.54 -6.43
CA ILE A 296 14.79 -1.52 -5.91
C ILE A 296 16.06 -0.76 -5.55
N GLU A 297 16.60 -1.02 -4.36
CA GLU A 297 17.85 -0.44 -3.92
C GLU A 297 18.72 -1.48 -3.21
N VAL A 298 19.99 -1.54 -3.57
CA VAL A 298 21.00 -2.39 -2.93
C VAL A 298 22.16 -1.49 -2.52
N ARG A 299 22.39 -1.35 -1.21
CA ARG A 299 23.38 -0.43 -0.65
C ARG A 299 24.69 -1.12 -0.36
N SER A 300 25.82 -0.50 -0.70
CA SER A 300 27.13 -1.07 -0.39
C SER A 300 27.47 -1.00 1.10
N SER A 301 26.82 -0.10 1.86
CA SER A 301 27.01 0.00 3.32
C SER A 301 26.41 -1.19 4.09
N GLU A 302 25.33 -1.77 3.55
CA GLU A 302 24.60 -2.91 4.13
C GLU A 302 25.11 -4.25 3.58
N ASN A 303 25.91 -4.23 2.52
CA ASN A 303 26.39 -5.40 1.79
C ASN A 303 27.93 -5.36 1.64
N LYS A 304 28.64 -6.07 2.52
CA LYS A 304 30.11 -6.02 2.60
C LYS A 304 30.78 -6.51 1.32
N ASN A 305 31.61 -5.66 0.71
CA ASN A 305 32.30 -5.93 -0.56
C ASN A 305 31.33 -6.39 -1.66
N LEU A 306 30.16 -5.75 -1.73
CA LEU A 306 29.17 -6.00 -2.78
C LEU A 306 29.79 -5.76 -4.16
N ASP A 307 29.70 -6.77 -5.02
CA ASP A 307 29.99 -6.66 -6.44
C ASP A 307 28.77 -7.08 -7.25
N MET A 308 28.18 -6.08 -7.92
CA MET A 308 27.04 -6.23 -8.82
C MET A 308 27.48 -6.35 -10.29
N SER A 309 28.77 -6.16 -10.62
CA SER A 309 29.24 -6.18 -12.01
C SER A 309 29.10 -7.54 -12.68
N THR A 310 29.05 -8.61 -11.88
CA THR A 310 28.87 -10.00 -12.31
C THR A 310 27.40 -10.46 -12.28
N LEU A 311 26.44 -9.57 -11.95
CA LEU A 311 25.02 -9.87 -11.95
C LEU A 311 24.58 -10.34 -13.35
N THR A 312 24.11 -11.58 -13.48
CA THR A 312 23.66 -12.14 -14.77
C THR A 312 22.16 -12.05 -14.94
N GLU A 313 21.40 -12.34 -13.89
CA GLU A 313 19.94 -12.37 -13.89
C GLU A 313 19.38 -11.82 -12.58
N ALA A 314 18.19 -11.25 -12.63
CA ALA A 314 17.46 -10.83 -11.45
C ALA A 314 15.97 -11.13 -11.60
N TYR A 315 15.38 -11.60 -10.52
CA TYR A 315 14.01 -12.10 -10.50
C TYR A 315 13.26 -11.52 -9.31
N MET A 316 12.16 -10.84 -9.59
CA MET A 316 11.23 -10.40 -8.57
C MET A 316 10.16 -11.48 -8.39
N GLU A 317 10.11 -12.07 -7.21
CA GLU A 317 9.15 -13.09 -6.83
C GLU A 317 8.08 -12.49 -5.93
N PHE A 318 6.82 -12.81 -6.23
CA PHE A 318 5.67 -12.36 -5.47
C PHE A 318 4.99 -13.56 -4.80
N GLY A 319 4.22 -13.32 -3.74
CA GLY A 319 3.29 -14.25 -3.11
C GLY A 319 2.13 -13.49 -2.47
N GLY A 320 0.99 -14.16 -2.27
CA GLY A 320 -0.16 -13.55 -1.63
C GLY A 320 -1.48 -14.29 -1.80
N TYR A 321 -2.56 -13.54 -1.60
CA TYR A 321 -3.92 -13.98 -1.79
C TYR A 321 -4.46 -13.44 -3.11
N CYS A 322 -5.39 -14.18 -3.72
CA CYS A 322 -6.12 -13.72 -4.88
C CYS A 322 -7.51 -14.35 -4.96
N SER A 323 -8.36 -13.75 -5.78
CA SER A 323 -9.60 -14.36 -6.28
C SER A 323 -9.38 -14.88 -7.70
N PRO A 324 -10.17 -15.85 -8.19
CA PRO A 324 -10.20 -16.19 -9.60
C PRO A 324 -10.91 -15.11 -10.42
N PHE A 325 -10.50 -14.90 -11.68
CA PHE A 325 -11.34 -14.17 -12.62
C PHE A 325 -12.65 -14.93 -12.88
N ARG A 326 -13.77 -14.21 -12.90
CA ARG A 326 -15.07 -14.75 -13.31
C ARG A 326 -15.18 -14.73 -14.82
N VAL A 327 -15.72 -15.81 -15.37
CA VAL A 327 -16.20 -15.80 -16.75
C VAL A 327 -17.51 -15.02 -16.75
N ALA A 328 -17.58 -13.93 -17.51
CA ALA A 328 -18.86 -13.29 -17.77
C ALA A 328 -19.79 -14.37 -18.35
N ARG A 329 -20.83 -14.76 -17.60
CA ARG A 329 -21.87 -15.61 -18.19
C ARG A 329 -22.45 -14.79 -19.33
N LEU A 330 -22.14 -15.17 -20.57
CA LEU A 330 -22.99 -14.83 -21.69
C LEU A 330 -24.38 -15.34 -21.30
N SER A 331 -25.28 -14.41 -20.99
CA SER A 331 -26.70 -14.70 -20.92
C SER A 331 -27.13 -15.13 -22.32
N HIS A 332 -26.88 -16.40 -22.65
CA HIS A 332 -27.48 -17.02 -23.80
C HIS A 332 -28.98 -17.00 -23.51
N ALA A 333 -29.68 -16.13 -24.24
CA ALA A 333 -31.10 -16.27 -24.51
C ALA A 333 -31.31 -17.63 -25.19
N LEU A 334 -31.33 -18.70 -24.40
CA LEU A 334 -31.99 -19.93 -24.77
C LEU A 334 -33.45 -19.70 -24.45
N GLY A 335 -34.15 -19.16 -25.45
CA GLY A 335 -35.60 -19.11 -25.44
C GLY A 335 -36.15 -20.51 -25.14
N ASN A 336 -37.20 -20.51 -24.32
CA ASN A 336 -38.14 -21.61 -24.15
C ASN A 336 -38.20 -22.50 -25.40
N ARG A 337 -37.69 -23.72 -25.27
CA ARG A 337 -38.29 -24.84 -25.97
C ARG A 337 -38.84 -25.77 -24.89
N ASP A 338 -40.15 -25.67 -24.76
CA ASP A 338 -41.00 -26.62 -24.06
C ASP A 338 -40.57 -28.05 -24.38
N PHE A 339 -40.16 -28.79 -23.36
CA PHE A 339 -40.33 -30.23 -23.35
C PHE A 339 -41.77 -30.48 -22.89
N ARG A 340 -42.66 -30.75 -23.86
CA ARG A 340 -43.87 -31.53 -23.61
C ARG A 340 -43.55 -32.99 -23.93
N GLU A 341 -44.11 -33.84 -23.08
CA GLU A 341 -44.01 -35.30 -22.98
C GLU A 341 -44.12 -36.07 -24.30
#